data_AF-A0A539E586-F1
#
_entry.id   AF-A0A539E586-F1
#
_cell.length_a   1.000
_cell.length_b   1.000
_cell.length_c   1.000
_cell.angle_alpha   90.00
_cell.angle_beta   90.00
_cell.angle_gamma   90.00
#
_symmetry.space_group_name_H-M   'P 1'
#
loop_
_entity.id
_entity.type
_entity.pdbx_description
1 polymer ?
#
loop_
_entity_poly.entity_id
_entity_poly.type
_entity_poly.pdbx_seq_one_letter_code
_entity_poly.pdbx_strand_id
1 'polypeptide(L)' 'MNVVRDGQEVTVTDHGKAVARLVPLDQPRALDRLVAEGLVTPARAAKSARAPLSVTAKGIVSDLVAEQRQ' A
#
# COMPACT_ATOMS: atom_id res chain seq x y z
N MET A 1 18.06 13.17 -24.59
CA MET A 1 16.72 12.60 -24.79
C MET A 1 16.09 12.47 -23.42
N ASN A 2 15.10 13.30 -23.08
CA ASN A 2 14.59 13.46 -21.71
C ASN A 2 13.07 13.24 -21.65
N VAL A 3 12.62 12.19 -22.32
CA VAL A 3 11.22 11.91 -22.70
C VAL A 3 10.23 12.07 -21.54
N VAL A 4 10.60 11.61 -20.35
CA VAL A 4 9.75 11.73 -19.14
C VAL A 4 9.67 13.18 -18.64
N ARG A 5 10.76 13.93 -18.71
CA ARG A 5 10.75 15.36 -18.34
C ARG A 5 9.99 16.20 -19.35
N ASP A 6 9.93 15.74 -20.59
CA ASP A 6 9.15 16.38 -21.66
C ASP A 6 7.63 16.08 -21.53
N GLY A 7 7.20 15.46 -20.42
CA GLY A 7 5.79 15.27 -20.09
C GLY A 7 5.18 13.94 -20.53
N GLN A 8 5.96 13.04 -21.15
CA GLN A 8 5.48 11.73 -21.60
C GLN A 8 5.57 10.69 -20.46
N GLU A 9 4.58 9.81 -20.37
CA GLU A 9 4.66 8.63 -19.51
C GLU A 9 5.43 7.49 -20.20
N VAL A 10 6.28 6.78 -19.46
CA VAL A 10 7.07 5.66 -19.98
C VAL A 10 6.81 4.41 -19.14
N THR A 11 6.33 3.34 -19.77
CA THR A 11 6.18 2.02 -19.13
C THR A 11 7.44 1.20 -19.35
N VAL A 12 8.03 0.71 -18.26
CA VAL A 12 9.16 -0.22 -18.28
C VAL A 12 8.62 -1.64 -18.27
N THR A 13 9.03 -2.44 -19.24
CA THR A 13 8.64 -3.84 -19.37
C THR A 13 9.81 -4.77 -19.16
N ASP A 14 9.52 -5.92 -18.57
CA ASP A 14 10.40 -7.08 -18.48
C ASP A 14 9.73 -8.24 -19.22
N HIS A 15 10.36 -8.76 -20.27
CA HIS A 15 9.79 -9.81 -21.14
C HIS A 15 8.34 -9.55 -21.60
N GLY A 16 8.01 -8.30 -21.95
CA GLY A 16 6.67 -7.89 -22.38
C GLY A 16 5.66 -7.67 -21.25
N LYS A 17 6.05 -7.89 -19.99
CA LYS A 17 5.24 -7.60 -18.81
C LYS A 17 5.62 -6.26 -18.22
N ALA A 18 4.65 -5.36 -18.01
CA ALA A 18 4.91 -4.09 -17.33
C ALA A 18 5.37 -4.33 -15.88
N VAL A 19 6.53 -3.78 -15.52
CA VAL A 19 7.11 -3.88 -14.17
C VAL A 19 7.20 -2.53 -13.45
N ALA A 20 7.28 -1.43 -14.19
CA ALA A 20 7.28 -0.10 -13.62
C ALA A 20 6.73 0.93 -14.62
N ARG A 21 6.43 2.13 -14.13
CA ARG A 21 6.07 3.29 -14.95
C ARG A 21 6.77 4.53 -14.41
N LEU A 22 7.40 5.29 -15.31
CA LEU A 22 7.89 6.63 -15.04
C LEU A 22 6.84 7.64 -15.47
N VAL A 23 6.49 8.55 -14.56
CA VAL A 23 5.58 9.67 -14.80
C VAL A 23 6.29 10.99 -14.48
N PRO A 24 6.04 12.06 -15.24
CA PRO A 24 6.52 13.39 -14.90
C PRO A 24 5.97 13.84 -13.53
N LEU A 25 6.79 14.50 -12.71
CA LEU A 25 6.39 14.95 -11.36
C LEU A 25 5.83 16.38 -11.36
N ASP A 26 6.09 17.11 -12.44
CA ASP A 26 5.87 18.54 -12.65
C ASP A 26 4.38 18.82 -12.93
N GLN A 27 3.64 17.78 -13.32
CA GLN A 27 2.19 17.83 -13.43
C GLN A 27 1.57 17.52 -12.05
N PRO A 28 0.61 18.34 -11.58
CA PRO A 28 -0.05 18.08 -10.31
C PRO A 28 -0.67 16.69 -10.37
N ARG A 29 -0.29 15.83 -9.40
CA ARG A 29 -0.90 14.49 -9.30
C ARG A 29 -2.41 14.69 -9.16
N ALA A 30 -3.21 13.74 -9.62
CA ALA A 30 -4.66 13.85 -9.54
C ALA A 30 -5.14 14.22 -8.11
N LEU A 31 -4.50 13.64 -7.09
CA LEU A 31 -4.77 13.98 -5.68
C LEU A 31 -4.40 15.43 -5.34
N ASP A 32 -3.26 15.94 -5.79
CA ASP A 32 -2.80 17.32 -5.54
C ASP A 32 -3.76 18.33 -6.18
N ARG A 33 -4.25 18.04 -7.40
CA ARG A 33 -5.28 18.84 -8.07
C ARG A 33 -6.58 18.87 -7.26
N LEU A 34 -7.07 17.71 -6.81
CA LEU A 34 -8.30 17.62 -6.02
C LEU A 34 -8.19 18.34 -4.66
N VAL A 35 -6.99 18.37 -4.07
CA VAL A 35 -6.71 19.15 -2.85
C VAL A 35 -6.73 20.65 -3.16
N ALA A 36 -6.12 21.10 -4.25
CA ALA A 36 -6.12 22.50 -4.67
C ALA A 36 -7.54 23.01 -5.04
N GLU A 37 -8.38 22.14 -5.61
CA GLU A 37 -9.79 22.41 -5.92
C GLU A 37 -10.70 22.38 -4.68
N GLY A 38 -10.18 21.97 -3.52
CA GLY A 38 -10.94 21.87 -2.27
C GLY A 38 -11.91 20.69 -2.20
N LEU A 39 -11.82 19.75 -3.15
CA LEU A 39 -12.68 18.55 -3.22
C LEU A 39 -12.21 17.44 -2.27
N VAL A 40 -10.92 17.42 -1.93
CA VAL A 40 -10.33 16.44 -1.01
C VAL A 40 -9.44 17.17 -0.01
N THR A 41 -9.36 16.67 1.21
CA THR A 41 -8.42 17.16 2.22
C THR A 41 -7.45 16.04 2.60
N PRO A 42 -6.13 16.30 2.71
CA PRO A 42 -5.18 15.33 3.21
C PRO A 42 -5.58 14.82 4.60
N ALA A 43 -5.37 13.52 4.85
CA ALA A 43 -5.62 12.96 6.17
C ALA A 43 -4.67 13.60 7.19
N ARG A 44 -5.22 14.02 8.35
CA ARG A 44 -4.42 14.63 9.42
C ARG A 44 -3.41 13.67 10.06
N ALA A 45 -3.65 12.37 9.94
CA ALA A 45 -2.78 11.33 10.47
C ALA A 45 -2.55 10.25 9.41
N ALA A 46 -1.34 9.66 9.43
CA ALA A 46 -1.05 8.49 8.64
C ALA A 46 -1.99 7.34 9.05
N LYS A 47 -2.38 6.52 8.08
CA LYS A 47 -3.17 5.31 8.35
C LYS A 47 -2.30 4.36 9.18
N SER A 48 -2.66 4.20 10.46
CA SER A 48 -2.07 3.16 11.30
C SER A 48 -2.62 1.79 10.89
N ALA A 49 -1.76 0.77 10.89
CA ALA A 49 -2.22 -0.61 10.72
C ALA A 49 -3.15 -0.95 11.89
N ARG A 50 -4.34 -1.47 11.59
CA ARG A 50 -5.23 -2.00 12.63
C ARG A 50 -4.57 -3.23 13.23
N ALA A 51 -4.41 -3.25 14.55
CA ALA A 51 -3.99 -4.46 15.25
C ALA A 51 -4.97 -5.60 14.92
N PRO A 52 -4.48 -6.83 14.64
CA PRO A 52 -5.37 -7.95 14.40
C PRO A 52 -6.30 -8.16 15.60
N LEU A 53 -7.51 -8.65 15.33
CA LEU A 53 -8.44 -9.03 16.39
C LEU A 53 -7.79 -10.15 17.23
N SER A 54 -7.94 -10.08 18.55
CA SER A 54 -7.51 -11.15 19.44
C SER A 54 -8.36 -12.40 19.19
N VAL A 55 -7.73 -13.57 19.26
CA VAL A 55 -8.41 -14.87 19.19
C VAL A 55 -8.53 -15.41 20.60
N THR A 56 -9.73 -15.80 20.99
CA THR A 56 -9.97 -16.49 22.27
C THR A 56 -9.34 -17.88 22.22
N ALA A 57 -8.43 -18.16 23.15
CA ALA A 57 -7.85 -19.49 23.29
C ALA A 57 -8.92 -20.50 23.73
N LYS A 58 -8.87 -21.72 23.18
CA LYS A 58 -9.79 -22.82 23.54
C LYS A 58 -9.46 -23.49 24.87
N GLY A 59 -8.31 -23.17 25.46
CA GLY A 59 -7.77 -23.80 26.67
C GLY A 59 -6.29 -23.50 26.82
N ILE A 60 -5.68 -23.99 27.91
CA ILE A 60 -4.23 -23.88 28.12
C ILE A 60 -3.49 -25.00 27.39
N VAL A 61 -2.27 -24.73 26.96
CA VAL A 61 -1.43 -25.71 26.26
C VAL A 61 -1.07 -26.90 27.18
N SER A 62 -0.97 -26.66 28.49
CA SER A 62 -0.64 -27.70 29.47
C SER A 62 -1.64 -28.87 29.45
N ASP A 63 -2.93 -28.59 29.24
CA ASP A 63 -3.98 -29.61 29.18
C ASP A 63 -3.80 -30.48 27.92
N LEU A 64 -3.52 -29.86 26.78
CA LEU A 64 -3.25 -30.57 25.52
C LEU A 64 -2.01 -31.48 25.61
N VAL A 65 -0.96 -31.04 26.31
CA VAL A 65 0.26 -31.85 26.47
C VAL A 65 0.04 -33.02 27.43
N ALA A 66 -0.80 -32.85 28.44
CA ALA A 66 -1.16 -33.95 29.34
C ALA A 66 -1.88 -35.08 28.60
N GLU A 67 -2.80 -34.74 27.70
CA GLU A 67 -3.54 -35.70 26.86
C GLU A 67 -2.63 -36.49 25.89
N GLN A 68 -1.56 -35.89 25.38
CA GLN A 68 -0.63 -36.55 24.44
C GLN A 68 0.32 -37.58 25.06
N ARG A 69 0.42 -37.63 26.39
CA ARG A 69 1.35 -38.52 27.11
C ARG A 69 0.72 -39.84 27.56
N GLN A 70 -0.54 -40.07 27.22
CA GLN A 70 -1.26 -41.32 27.43
C GLN A 70 -1.16 -42.22 26.19
#